data_AF-B7P0W5-F1
#
_entry.id   AF-B7P0W5-F1
#
_cell.length_a   1.000
_cell.length_b   1.000
_cell.length_c   1.000
_cell.angle_alpha   90.00
_cell.angle_beta   90.00
_cell.angle_gamma   90.00
#
_symmetry.space_group_name_H-M   'P 1'
#
loop_
_entity.id
_entity.type
_entity.pdbx_description
1 polymer ?
#
loop_
_entity_poly.entity_id
_entity_poly.type
_entity_poly.pdbx_seq_one_letter_code
_entity_poly.pdbx_strand_id
1 'polypeptide(L)' 'MSLVLAAALAVLGLLGGGDARVLTRCGLARVLVWYGTPRDLVPDFVCLAEAESSLDTAKVATTDGSARNGYGIFQVNPG' A
#
# COMPACT_ATOMS: atom_id res chain seq x y z
N MET A 1 15.81 -14.40 31.18
CA MET A 1 15.36 -13.11 30.62
C MET A 1 15.70 -12.94 29.14
N SER A 2 16.90 -13.32 28.66
CA SER A 2 17.29 -13.18 27.24
C SER A 2 16.48 -14.02 26.25
N LEU A 3 16.21 -15.30 26.57
CA LEU A 3 15.39 -16.20 25.73
C LEU A 3 13.94 -15.73 25.60
N VAL A 4 13.36 -15.20 26.69
CA VAL A 4 11.99 -14.69 26.70
C VAL A 4 11.88 -13.44 25.83
N LEU A 5 12.87 -12.55 25.88
CA LEU A 5 12.93 -11.35 25.04
C LEU A 5 13.08 -11.69 23.55
N ALA A 6 13.95 -12.66 23.22
CA ALA A 6 14.13 -13.13 21.85
C ALA A 6 12.86 -13.78 21.28
N ALA A 7 12.19 -14.61 22.09
CA ALA A 7 10.90 -15.20 21.72
C ALA A 7 9.82 -14.12 21.52
N ALA A 8 9.76 -13.11 22.39
CA ALA A 8 8.81 -12.01 22.27
C ALA A 8 9.03 -11.18 20.98
N LEU A 9 10.29 -10.86 20.64
CA LEU A 9 10.64 -10.16 19.40
C LEU A 9 10.30 -10.98 18.15
N ALA A 10 10.57 -12.29 18.15
CA ALA A 10 10.23 -13.17 17.05
C ALA A 10 8.70 -13.28 16.83
N VAL A 11 7.93 -13.40 17.92
CA VAL A 11 6.46 -13.39 17.86
C VAL A 11 5.96 -12.05 17.33
N LEU A 12 6.52 -10.92 17.77
CA LEU A 12 6.11 -9.59 17.30
C LEU A 12 6.37 -9.40 15.80
N GLY A 13 7.51 -9.90 15.30
CA GLY A 13 7.84 -9.85 13.88
C GLY A 13 6.87 -10.66 13.00
N LEU A 14 6.41 -11.82 13.49
CA LEU A 14 5.42 -12.65 12.78
C LEU A 14 4.02 -12.03 12.74
N LEU A 15 3.69 -11.17 13.70
CA LEU A 15 2.37 -10.52 13.80
C LEU A 15 2.26 -9.22 12.97
N GLY A 16 3.37 -8.67 12.47
CA GLY A 16 3.43 -7.32 11.88
C GLY A 16 3.41 -7.24 10.35
N GLY A 17 3.16 -8.34 9.63
CA GLY A 17 3.18 -8.35 8.17
C GLY A 17 1.95 -7.66 7.55
N GLY A 18 2.18 -6.61 6.76
CA GLY A 18 1.15 -6.06 5.87
C GLY A 18 1.00 -6.92 4.62
N ASP A 19 -0.23 -7.29 4.26
CA ASP A 19 -0.53 -8.12 3.09
C ASP A 19 -0.45 -7.25 1.81
N ALA A 20 0.55 -7.51 0.98
CA ALA A 20 0.67 -6.89 -0.35
C ALA A 20 -0.18 -7.65 -1.36
N ARG A 21 -1.02 -6.94 -2.12
CA ARG A 21 -1.96 -7.55 -3.07
C ARG A 21 -2.21 -6.67 -4.28
N VAL A 22 -2.57 -7.31 -5.39
CA VAL A 22 -3.13 -6.63 -6.57
C VAL A 22 -4.64 -6.57 -6.42
N LEU A 23 -5.18 -5.36 -6.38
CA LEU A 23 -6.63 -5.16 -6.28
C LEU A 23 -7.30 -5.23 -7.66
N THR A 24 -8.58 -5.57 -7.67
CA THR A 24 -9.43 -5.33 -8.84
C THR A 24 -9.99 -3.92 -8.78
N ARG A 25 -10.43 -3.40 -9.93
CA ARG A 25 -11.06 -2.07 -10.04
C ARG A 25 -12.20 -1.88 -9.03
N CYS A 26 -13.12 -2.84 -8.97
CA CYS A 26 -14.23 -2.82 -8.00
C CYS A 26 -13.77 -3.08 -6.56
N GLY A 27 -12.70 -3.84 -6.37
CA GLY A 27 -12.08 -4.07 -5.07
C GLY A 27 -11.57 -2.77 -4.46
N LEU A 28 -10.80 -1.99 -5.22
CA LEU A 28 -10.32 -0.68 -4.80
C LEU A 28 -11.48 0.30 -4.57
N ALA A 29 -12.46 0.36 -5.48
CA ALA A 29 -13.63 1.22 -5.31
C ALA A 29 -14.38 0.94 -3.99
N ARG A 30 -14.52 -0.33 -3.61
CA ARG A 30 -15.16 -0.72 -2.34
C ARG A 30 -14.34 -0.26 -1.13
N VAL A 31 -13.02 -0.41 -1.19
CA VAL A 31 -12.10 0.04 -0.12
C VAL A 31 -12.19 1.56 0.03
N LEU A 32 -12.14 2.31 -1.06
CA LEU A 32 -12.24 3.79 -1.03
C LEU A 32 -13.55 4.26 -0.37
N VAL A 33 -14.68 3.67 -0.77
CA VAL A 33 -15.98 3.98 -0.14
C VAL A 33 -15.98 3.59 1.33
N TRP A 34 -15.42 2.44 1.69
CA TRP A 34 -15.34 1.97 3.08
C TRP A 34 -14.55 2.92 3.99
N TYR A 35 -13.47 3.52 3.47
CA TYR A 35 -12.65 4.50 4.18
C TYR A 35 -13.14 5.95 4.03
N GLY A 36 -14.33 6.17 3.47
CA GLY A 36 -14.98 7.48 3.46
C GLY A 36 -14.59 8.39 2.31
N THR A 37 -13.97 7.89 1.25
CA THR A 37 -13.76 8.68 0.01
C THR A 37 -15.12 9.12 -0.55
N PRO A 38 -15.33 10.41 -0.84
CA PRO A 38 -16.54 10.90 -1.51
C PRO A 38 -16.82 10.11 -2.80
N ARG A 39 -18.06 9.67 -2.99
CA ARG A 39 -18.43 8.71 -4.07
C ARG A 39 -18.16 9.25 -5.48
N ASP A 40 -18.24 10.56 -5.64
CA ASP A 40 -17.92 11.31 -6.85
C ASP A 40 -16.42 11.28 -7.18
N LEU A 41 -15.54 11.18 -6.18
CA LEU A 41 -14.08 11.09 -6.37
C LEU A 41 -13.57 9.65 -6.53
N VAL A 42 -14.38 8.64 -6.18
CA VAL A 42 -13.96 7.23 -6.27
C VAL A 42 -13.47 6.83 -7.68
N PRO A 43 -14.15 7.19 -8.78
CA PRO A 43 -13.68 6.88 -10.12
C PRO A 43 -12.30 7.47 -10.42
N ASP A 44 -12.03 8.69 -9.94
CA ASP A 44 -10.76 9.39 -10.15
C ASP A 44 -9.62 8.68 -9.43
N PHE A 45 -9.81 8.34 -8.15
CA PHE A 45 -8.81 7.59 -7.37
C PHE A 45 -8.56 6.19 -7.91
N VAL A 46 -9.60 5.53 -8.44
CA VAL A 46 -9.44 4.23 -9.10
C VAL A 46 -8.63 4.38 -10.38
N CYS A 47 -8.94 5.37 -11.22
CA CYS A 47 -8.20 5.64 -12.46
C CYS A 47 -6.72 5.98 -12.18
N LEU A 48 -6.47 6.80 -11.16
CA LEU A 48 -5.12 7.14 -10.70
C LEU A 48 -4.34 5.88 -10.31
N ALA A 49 -4.92 5.02 -9.46
CA ALA A 49 -4.26 3.79 -9.03
C ALA A 49 -4.01 2.79 -10.18
N GLU A 50 -4.90 2.71 -11.17
CA GLU A 50 -4.70 1.89 -12.38
C GLU A 50 -3.48 2.37 -13.18
N ALA A 51 -3.36 3.69 -13.38
CA ALA A 51 -2.28 4.29 -14.14
C ALA A 51 -0.92 4.20 -13.42
N GLU A 52 -0.89 4.47 -12.12
CA GLU A 52 0.36 4.61 -11.35
C GLU A 52 0.95 3.27 -10.91
N SER A 53 0.09 2.30 -10.56
CA SER A 53 0.55 1.06 -9.94
C SER A 53 -0.01 -0.21 -10.56
N SER A 54 -0.91 -0.10 -11.55
CA SER A 54 -1.68 -1.26 -12.02
C SER A 54 -2.42 -1.97 -10.88
N LEU A 55 -2.90 -1.19 -9.90
CA LEU A 55 -3.61 -1.63 -8.70
C LEU A 55 -2.79 -2.51 -7.74
N ASP A 56 -1.47 -2.55 -7.88
CA ASP A 56 -0.55 -3.30 -7.01
C ASP A 56 -0.17 -2.47 -5.77
N THR A 57 -0.57 -2.95 -4.58
CA THR A 57 -0.27 -2.26 -3.32
C THR A 57 1.21 -2.32 -2.92
N ALA A 58 2.03 -3.16 -3.56
CA ALA A 58 3.47 -3.26 -3.34
C ALA A 58 4.32 -2.62 -4.45
N LYS A 59 3.69 -1.94 -5.42
CA LYS A 59 4.44 -1.27 -6.48
C LYS A 59 5.43 -0.26 -5.91
N VAL A 60 6.70 -0.40 -6.29
CA VAL A 60 7.74 0.61 -6.06
C VAL A 60 8.23 1.08 -7.42
N ALA A 61 8.06 2.37 -7.71
CA ALA A 61 8.71 2.99 -8.86
C ALA A 61 10.00 3.66 -8.42
N THR A 62 11.11 3.22 -9.00
CA THR A 62 12.41 3.89 -8.88
C THR A 62 12.56 4.85 -10.05
N THR A 63 12.75 6.14 -9.76
CA THR A 63 13.17 7.09 -10.77
C THR A 63 14.69 7.14 -10.76
N ASP A 64 15.34 6.78 -11.86
CA ASP A 64 16.80 6.80 -11.97
C ASP A 64 17.34 8.17 -11.55
N GLY A 65 18.18 8.20 -10.51
CA GLY A 65 18.94 9.39 -10.09
C GLY A 65 18.27 10.35 -9.09
N SER A 66 17.12 10.04 -8.50
CA SER A 66 16.57 10.88 -7.40
C SER A 66 15.89 10.07 -6.30
N ALA A 67 15.94 10.57 -5.05
CA ALA A 67 15.31 9.98 -3.85
C ALA A 67 13.77 10.03 -3.87
N ARG A 68 13.16 10.28 -5.03
CA ARG A 68 11.72 10.47 -5.24
C ARG A 68 11.06 9.15 -5.65
N ASN A 69 11.29 8.11 -4.87
CA ASN A 69 10.66 6.83 -5.15
C ASN A 69 9.16 6.92 -4.81
N GLY A 70 8.33 6.42 -5.72
CA GLY A 70 6.90 6.25 -5.47
C GLY A 70 6.65 4.92 -4.78
N TYR A 71 5.82 4.93 -3.72
CA TYR A 71 5.48 3.72 -2.98
C TYR A 71 3.98 3.42 -2.98
N GLY A 72 3.68 2.14 -3.21
CA GLY A 72 2.35 1.54 -3.07
C GLY A 72 1.35 1.95 -4.14
N ILE A 73 0.07 1.71 -3.86
CA ILE A 73 -1.00 1.81 -4.86
C ILE A 73 -1.19 3.23 -5.45
N PHE A 74 -0.77 4.27 -4.71
CA PHE A 74 -0.84 5.67 -5.12
C PHE A 74 0.53 6.31 -5.38
N GLN A 75 1.61 5.52 -5.40
CA GLN A 75 2.97 6.00 -5.64
C GLN A 75 3.36 7.22 -4.77
N VAL A 76 3.05 7.15 -3.47
CA VAL A 76 3.32 8.24 -2.53
C VAL A 76 4.83 8.40 -2.35
N ASN A 77 5.34 9.61 -2.55
CA ASN A 77 6.74 9.95 -2.30
C ASN A 77 6.93 10.35 -0.82
N PRO A 78 7.90 9.78 -0.10
CA PRO A 78 8.17 10.12 1.30
C PRO A 78 8.95 11.44 1.50
N GLY A 79 9.47 12.09 0.44
CA GLY A 79 10.28 13.32 0.55
C GLY A 79 10.36 14.17 -0.71
#